data_AF-A0A654ZS40-F1
#
_entry.id   AF-A0A654ZS40-F1
#
_cell.length_a   1.000
_cell.length_b   1.000
_cell.length_c   1.000
_cell.angle_alpha   90.00
_cell.angle_beta   90.00
_cell.angle_gamma   90.00
#
_symmetry.space_group_name_H-M   'P 1'
#
loop_
_entity.id
_entity.type
_entity.pdbx_description
1 polymer ?
#
loop_
_entity_poly.entity_id
_entity_poly.type
_entity_poly.pdbx_seq_one_letter_code
_entity_poly.pdbx_strand_id
1 'polypeptide(L)'
;MINDRAPFGVVEVKSGWVNSDAQRSDAIAAALARALPLSMSLLGVQFVMGTAAAHALDRWRSSGGVIAARIPAAAYPDERYRTKMIWWDRRTLANHAEPKQLSRMLVESRKLLRDVEALSATTAATAGAEQ
;
A
#
# COMPACT_ATOMS: atom_id res chain seq x y z
N MET A 1 17.09 2.72 -5.99
CA MET A 1 17.18 3.53 -4.74
C MET A 1 16.10 4.61 -4.78
N ILE A 2 15.92 5.45 -3.75
CA ILE A 2 14.85 6.47 -3.73
C ILE A 2 15.03 7.51 -4.84
N ASN A 3 16.26 7.95 -5.10
CA ASN A 3 16.56 8.94 -6.15
C ASN A 3 16.14 8.47 -7.56
N ASP A 4 16.21 7.16 -7.82
CA ASP A 4 15.80 6.56 -9.09
C ASP A 4 14.26 6.44 -9.24
N ARG A 5 13.52 6.64 -8.14
CA ARG A 5 12.07 6.42 -8.05
C ARG A 5 11.29 7.71 -7.85
N ALA A 6 11.86 8.66 -7.11
CA ALA A 6 11.26 9.95 -6.82
C ALA A 6 10.73 10.70 -8.07
N PRO A 7 11.42 10.69 -9.23
CA PRO A 7 10.90 11.32 -10.45
C PRO A 7 9.57 10.75 -10.98
N PHE A 8 9.19 9.53 -10.57
CA PHE A 8 7.94 8.87 -11.00
C PHE A 8 6.84 8.91 -9.92
N GLY A 9 7.05 9.68 -8.85
CA GLY A 9 6.15 9.75 -7.70
C GLY A 9 6.32 8.60 -6.72
N VAL A 10 6.43 8.92 -5.43
CA VAL A 10 6.61 7.96 -4.34
C VAL A 10 5.71 8.35 -3.18
N VAL A 11 4.97 7.38 -2.65
CA VAL A 11 4.25 7.50 -1.38
C VAL A 11 5.00 6.71 -0.31
N GLU A 12 5.24 7.34 0.84
CA GLU A 12 5.72 6.66 2.04
C GLU A 12 4.53 6.33 2.95
N VAL A 13 4.40 5.07 3.34
CA VAL A 13 3.41 4.62 4.32
C VAL A 13 4.09 4.36 5.66
N LYS A 14 3.49 4.89 6.73
CA LYS A 14 3.90 4.67 8.12
C LYS A 14 2.73 4.14 8.94
N SER A 15 3.06 3.64 10.14
CA SER A 15 2.07 3.28 11.18
C SER A 15 1.00 2.28 10.75
N GLY A 16 1.34 1.26 9.97
CA GLY A 16 0.44 0.14 9.71
C GLY A 16 0.33 -0.78 10.93
N TRP A 17 -0.83 -0.80 11.59
CA TRP A 17 -1.10 -1.67 12.74
C TRP A 17 -2.54 -2.18 12.72
N VAL A 18 -2.78 -3.27 13.44
CA VAL A 18 -4.11 -3.85 13.67
C VAL A 18 -4.16 -4.27 15.13
N ASN A 19 -5.30 -4.09 15.79
CA ASN A 19 -5.53 -4.66 17.11
C ASN A 19 -5.53 -6.19 17.01
N SER A 20 -4.61 -6.85 17.72
CA SER A 20 -4.50 -8.32 17.74
C SER A 20 -5.76 -9.01 18.25
N ASP A 21 -6.48 -8.36 19.16
CA ASP A 21 -7.61 -8.94 19.89
C ASP A 21 -8.94 -8.76 19.13
N ALA A 22 -8.91 -8.06 18.00
CA ALA A 22 -10.09 -7.95 17.14
C ALA A 22 -10.44 -9.31 16.54
N GLN A 23 -11.73 -9.68 16.55
CA GLN A 23 -12.26 -10.96 16.05
C GLN A 23 -11.86 -11.31 14.60
N ARG A 24 -11.40 -10.32 13.81
CA ARG A 24 -10.96 -10.47 12.42
C ARG A 24 -9.59 -9.82 12.15
N SER A 25 -8.72 -9.75 13.16
CA SER A 25 -7.40 -9.09 13.09
C SER A 25 -6.59 -9.51 11.86
N ASP A 26 -6.57 -10.81 11.54
CA ASP A 26 -5.89 -11.31 10.34
C ASP A 26 -6.51 -10.84 9.02
N ALA A 27 -7.83 -10.85 8.90
CA ALA A 27 -8.50 -10.40 7.69
C ALA A 27 -8.31 -8.89 7.49
N ILE A 28 -8.32 -8.13 8.59
CA ILE A 28 -8.05 -6.69 8.61
C ILE A 28 -6.61 -6.43 8.20
N ALA A 29 -5.63 -7.16 8.73
CA ALA A 29 -4.22 -7.01 8.35
C ALA A 29 -3.99 -7.33 6.87
N ALA A 30 -4.67 -8.35 6.32
CA ALA A 30 -4.63 -8.63 4.88
C ALA A 30 -5.24 -7.49 4.06
N ALA A 31 -6.38 -6.92 4.49
CA ALA A 31 -6.99 -5.79 3.82
C ALA A 31 -6.10 -4.54 3.87
N LEU A 32 -5.48 -4.26 5.01
CA LEU A 32 -4.52 -3.17 5.17
C LEU A 32 -3.34 -3.30 4.21
N ALA A 33 -2.77 -4.50 4.08
CA ALA A 33 -1.69 -4.77 3.14
C ALA A 33 -2.07 -4.52 1.67
N ARG A 34 -3.33 -4.80 1.30
CA ARG A 34 -3.86 -4.50 -0.04
C ARG A 34 -4.22 -3.03 -0.25
N ALA A 35 -4.56 -2.30 0.82
CA ALA A 35 -4.93 -0.90 0.71
C ALA A 35 -3.75 0.00 0.34
N LEU A 36 -2.53 -0.32 0.80
CA LEU A 36 -1.36 0.53 0.55
C LEU A 36 -1.07 0.73 -0.95
N PRO A 37 -1.03 -0.35 -1.77
CA PRO A 37 -0.75 -0.18 -3.20
C PRO A 37 -1.87 0.50 -3.98
N LEU A 38 -3.11 0.57 -3.45
CA LEU A 38 -4.21 1.29 -4.10
C LEU A 38 -3.95 2.79 -4.19
N SER A 39 -3.14 3.34 -3.27
CA SER A 39 -2.72 4.75 -3.31
C SER A 39 -2.01 5.12 -4.61
N MET A 40 -1.30 4.18 -5.24
CA MET A 40 -0.62 4.40 -6.54
C MET A 40 -1.63 4.71 -7.65
N SER A 41 -2.77 4.02 -7.65
CA SER A 41 -3.84 4.29 -8.62
C SER A 41 -4.54 5.62 -8.34
N LEU A 42 -4.80 5.91 -7.06
CA LEU A 42 -5.51 7.12 -6.64
C LEU A 42 -4.71 8.40 -6.89
N LEU A 43 -3.41 8.38 -6.60
CA LEU A 43 -2.55 9.56 -6.64
C LEU A 43 -1.77 9.67 -7.94
N GLY A 44 -1.93 8.71 -8.86
CA GLY A 44 -1.19 8.69 -10.13
C GLY A 44 0.32 8.50 -9.97
N VAL A 45 0.79 7.92 -8.86
CA VAL A 45 2.21 7.67 -8.59
C VAL A 45 2.62 6.24 -8.98
N GLN A 46 3.91 6.02 -9.24
CA GLN A 46 4.40 4.68 -9.59
C GLN A 46 4.77 3.82 -8.37
N PHE A 47 5.19 4.44 -7.26
CA PHE A 47 5.80 3.70 -6.15
C PHE A 47 5.13 3.97 -4.81
N VAL A 48 5.07 2.92 -4.00
CA VAL A 48 4.81 3.00 -2.55
C VAL A 48 5.98 2.37 -1.83
N MET A 49 6.36 2.94 -0.69
CA MET A 49 7.38 2.34 0.17
C MET A 49 7.04 2.47 1.65
N GLY A 50 7.72 1.65 2.46
CA GLY A 50 7.63 1.70 3.90
C GLY A 50 8.67 0.81 4.55
N THR A 51 8.78 0.91 5.86
CA THR A 51 9.58 -0.01 6.67
C THR A 51 8.67 -0.86 7.52
N ALA A 52 8.90 -2.18 7.55
CA ALA A 52 8.12 -3.08 8.37
C ALA A 52 9.01 -4.02 9.19
N ALA A 53 8.54 -4.35 10.39
CA ALA A 53 9.19 -5.32 11.26
C ALA A 53 9.23 -6.71 10.61
N ALA A 54 10.26 -7.50 10.93
CA ALA A 54 10.51 -8.81 10.33
C ALA A 54 9.30 -9.75 10.34
N HIS A 55 8.53 -9.76 11.44
CA HIS A 55 7.35 -10.61 11.60
C HIS A 55 6.17 -10.25 10.68
N ALA A 56 6.14 -9.02 10.15
CA ALA A 56 5.06 -8.55 9.28
C ALA A 56 5.41 -8.67 7.78
N LEU A 57 6.64 -9.01 7.43
CA LEU A 57 7.14 -8.96 6.04
C LEU A 57 6.34 -9.81 5.07
N ASP A 58 5.95 -11.02 5.48
CA ASP A 58 5.21 -11.92 4.60
C ASP A 58 3.81 -11.38 4.28
N ARG A 59 3.21 -10.64 5.22
CA ARG A 59 1.95 -9.95 4.98
C ARG A 59 2.09 -8.90 3.88
N TRP A 60 3.15 -8.10 3.92
CA TRP A 60 3.40 -7.06 2.92
C TRP A 60 3.82 -7.64 1.57
N ARG A 61 4.57 -8.75 1.56
CA ARG A 61 4.90 -9.50 0.34
C ARG A 61 3.66 -10.04 -0.35
N SER A 62 2.67 -10.52 0.42
CA SER A 62 1.43 -11.06 -0.15
C SER A 62 0.71 -10.06 -1.07
N SER A 63 0.84 -8.74 -0.82
CA SER A 63 0.28 -7.67 -1.66
C SER A 63 1.24 -7.12 -2.72
N GLY A 64 2.36 -7.79 -2.96
CA GLY A 64 3.35 -7.43 -3.98
C GLY A 64 4.53 -6.59 -3.47
N GLY A 65 4.71 -6.51 -2.14
CA GLY A 65 5.84 -5.81 -1.55
C GLY A 65 7.16 -6.55 -1.76
N VAL A 66 8.16 -5.84 -2.28
CA VAL A 66 9.51 -6.34 -2.53
C VAL A 66 10.48 -5.75 -1.51
N ILE A 67 11.16 -6.61 -0.76
CA ILE A 67 12.16 -6.18 0.22
C ILE A 67 13.40 -5.64 -0.48
N ALA A 68 13.86 -4.47 -0.06
CA ALA A 68 15.11 -3.89 -0.56
C ALA A 68 16.32 -4.67 -0.02
N ALA A 69 16.79 -5.68 -0.77
CA ALA A 69 17.89 -6.56 -0.37
C ALA A 69 19.19 -5.83 -0.02
N ARG A 70 19.47 -4.68 -0.66
CA ARG A 70 20.69 -3.89 -0.47
C ARG A 70 20.65 -2.95 0.74
N ILE A 71 19.51 -2.82 1.41
CA ILE A 71 19.37 -1.97 2.59
C ILE A 71 19.42 -2.88 3.84
N PRO A 72 20.43 -2.70 4.73
CA PRO A 72 20.50 -3.44 5.97
C PRO A 72 19.23 -3.27 6.82
N ALA A 73 18.96 -4.24 7.70
CA ALA A 73 17.87 -4.04 8.66
C ALA A 73 18.25 -2.93 9.65
N ALA A 74 17.34 -2.01 9.90
CA ALA A 74 17.48 -1.08 11.01
C ALA A 74 16.95 -1.76 12.29
N ALA A 75 17.79 -1.91 13.29
CA ALA A 75 17.39 -2.42 14.61
C ALA A 75 16.79 -1.27 15.43
N TYR A 76 15.58 -1.44 15.96
CA TYR A 76 15.03 -0.55 16.99
C TYR A 76 13.77 -1.14 17.64
N PRO A 77 13.65 -1.28 18.98
CA PRO A 77 14.71 -1.14 19.99
C PRO A 77 15.58 -2.40 20.16
N ASP A 78 15.15 -3.57 19.66
CA ASP A 78 15.89 -4.83 19.74
C ASP A 78 15.76 -5.66 18.44
N GLU A 79 16.40 -6.84 18.39
CA GLU A 79 16.44 -7.70 17.20
C GLU A 79 15.07 -8.11 16.65
N ARG A 80 14.04 -8.19 17.52
CA ARG A 80 12.66 -8.56 17.16
C ARG A 80 11.97 -7.48 16.35
N TYR A 81 12.41 -6.24 16.54
CA TYR A 81 11.87 -5.06 15.87
C TYR A 81 12.75 -4.60 14.71
N ARG A 82 13.65 -5.48 14.22
CA ARG A 82 14.38 -5.22 12.99
C ARG A 82 13.41 -4.93 11.86
N THR A 83 13.53 -3.74 11.30
CA THR A 83 12.72 -3.29 10.19
C THR A 83 13.47 -3.46 8.88
N LYS A 84 12.74 -3.81 7.82
CA LYS A 84 13.24 -3.86 6.46
C LYS A 84 12.45 -2.88 5.60
N MET A 85 13.16 -2.23 4.69
CA MET A 85 12.56 -1.41 3.65
C MET A 85 11.84 -2.30 2.63
N ILE A 86 10.61 -1.94 2.28
CA ILE A 86 9.76 -2.62 1.31
C ILE A 86 9.30 -1.61 0.25
N TRP A 87 9.25 -2.07 -0.99
CA TRP A 87 8.77 -1.31 -2.14
C TRP A 87 7.60 -2.02 -2.82
N TRP A 88 6.62 -1.26 -3.26
CA TRP A 88 5.66 -1.66 -4.27
C TRP A 88 5.90 -0.81 -5.51
N ASP A 89 5.87 -1.44 -6.68
CA ASP A 89 5.98 -0.79 -7.98
C ASP A 89 4.74 -1.16 -8.79
N ARG A 90 3.95 -0.15 -9.17
CA ARG A 90 2.73 -0.34 -9.94
C ARG A 90 2.92 -1.18 -11.21
N ARG A 91 4.11 -1.15 -11.83
CA ARG A 91 4.39 -1.88 -13.08
C ARG A 91 4.67 -3.36 -12.86
N THR A 92 5.26 -3.73 -11.73
CA THR A 92 5.68 -5.11 -11.45
C THR A 92 4.90 -5.77 -10.32
N LEU A 93 4.00 -5.03 -9.64
CA LEU A 93 3.22 -5.51 -8.50
C LEU A 93 2.53 -6.84 -8.77
N ALA A 94 1.94 -6.99 -9.96
CA ALA A 94 1.25 -8.22 -10.35
C ALA A 94 2.15 -9.45 -10.41
N ASN A 95 3.47 -9.27 -10.62
CA ASN A 95 4.45 -10.35 -10.66
C ASN A 95 4.87 -10.83 -9.26
N HIS A 96 4.61 -10.02 -8.23
CA HIS A 96 5.06 -10.28 -6.87
C HIS A 96 3.90 -10.59 -5.90
N ALA A 97 2.71 -10.07 -6.17
CA ALA A 97 1.55 -10.29 -5.33
C ALA A 97 1.04 -11.74 -5.42
N GLU A 98 0.55 -12.27 -4.31
CA GLU A 98 -0.14 -13.56 -4.33
C GLU A 98 -1.39 -13.47 -5.23
N PRO A 99 -1.70 -14.49 -6.06
CA PRO A 99 -2.81 -14.41 -7.02
C PRO A 99 -4.16 -14.03 -6.39
N LYS A 100 -4.45 -14.57 -5.19
CA LYS A 100 -5.68 -14.25 -4.44
C LYS A 100 -5.71 -12.80 -3.96
N GLN A 101 -4.57 -12.25 -3.52
CA GLN A 101 -4.47 -10.85 -3.10
C GLN A 101 -4.59 -9.94 -4.31
N LEU A 102 -3.88 -10.23 -5.40
CA LEU A 102 -3.96 -9.45 -6.65
C LEU A 102 -5.39 -9.36 -7.17
N SER A 103 -6.12 -10.49 -7.19
CA SER A 103 -7.51 -10.54 -7.62
C SER A 103 -8.40 -9.61 -6.79
N ARG A 104 -8.20 -9.59 -5.46
CA ARG A 104 -8.91 -8.68 -4.56
C ARG A 104 -8.52 -7.22 -4.79
N MET A 105 -7.23 -6.92 -4.94
CA MET A 105 -6.75 -5.57 -5.21
C MET A 105 -7.33 -4.98 -6.49
N LEU A 106 -7.47 -5.78 -7.55
CA LEU A 106 -8.10 -5.33 -8.80
C LEU A 106 -9.58 -4.98 -8.61
N VAL A 107 -10.32 -5.79 -7.83
CA VAL A 107 -11.72 -5.51 -7.50
C VAL A 107 -11.83 -4.27 -6.61
N GLU A 108 -11.00 -4.17 -5.58
CA GLU A 108 -10.94 -3.05 -4.63
C GLU A 108 -10.58 -1.74 -5.36
N SER A 109 -9.56 -1.75 -6.22
CA SER A 109 -9.16 -0.59 -7.02
C SER A 109 -10.27 -0.09 -7.94
N ARG A 110 -11.00 -0.99 -8.60
CA ARG A 110 -12.12 -0.61 -9.49
C ARG A 110 -13.27 0.01 -8.71
N LYS A 111 -13.58 -0.49 -7.51
CA LYS A 111 -14.61 0.10 -6.65
C LYS A 111 -14.20 1.49 -6.20
N LEU A 112 -12.98 1.61 -5.67
CA LEU A 112 -12.46 2.85 -5.13
C LEU A 112 -12.39 3.97 -6.17
N LEU A 113 -11.93 3.66 -7.39
CA LEU A 113 -11.87 4.66 -8.47
C LEU A 113 -13.27 5.15 -8.90
N ARG A 114 -14.25 4.26 -9.00
CA ARG A 114 -15.65 4.66 -9.29
C ARG A 114 -16.23 5.57 -8.21
N ASP A 115 -15.96 5.26 -6.95
CA ASP A 115 -16.48 6.04 -5.83
C ASP A 115 -15.84 7.44 -5.82
N VAL A 116 -14.54 7.56 -6.14
CA VAL A 116 -13.85 8.86 -6.28
C VAL A 116 -14.40 9.68 -7.44
N GLU A 117 -14.67 9.06 -8.59
CA GLU A 117 -15.32 9.73 -9.72
C GLU A 117 -16.71 10.25 -9.35
N ALA A 118 -17.52 9.43 -8.65
CA ALA A 118 -18.84 9.83 -8.17
C ALA A 118 -18.77 11.02 -7.19
N LEU A 119 -17.86 10.98 -6.20
CA LEU A 119 -17.64 12.08 -5.25
C LEU A 119 -17.19 13.37 -5.96
N SER A 120 -16.34 13.24 -6.98
CA SER A 120 -15.87 14.38 -7.77
C SER A 120 -17.01 15.01 -8.57
N ALA A 121 -17.87 14.19 -9.18
CA ALA A 121 -19.05 14.66 -9.92
C ALA A 121 -20.06 15.38 -9.00
N THR A 122 -20.30 14.86 -7.79
CA THR A 122 -21.15 15.52 -6.80
C THR A 122 -20.59 16.88 -6.40
N THR A 123 -19.28 16.98 -6.18
CA THR A 123 -18.61 18.24 -5.80
C THR A 123 -18.69 19.29 -6.91
N ALA A 124 -18.54 18.88 -8.17
CA ALA A 124 -18.68 19.77 -9.32
C ALA A 124 -20.13 20.28 -9.48
N ALA A 125 -21.13 19.42 -9.23
CA ALA A 125 -22.54 19.80 -9.30
C ALA A 125 -22.95 20.81 -8.22
N THR A 126 -22.42 20.69 -7.00
CA THR A 126 -22.64 21.70 -5.95
C THR A 126 -21.91 23.01 -6.24
N ALA A 127 -20.69 22.98 -6.76
CA ALA A 127 -19.94 24.20 -7.12
C ALA A 127 -20.56 24.97 -8.31
N GLY A 128 -21.24 24.29 -9.23
CA GLY A 128 -21.95 24.91 -10.35
C GLY A 128 -23.34 25.46 -10.00
N ALA A 129 -23.89 25.10 -8.83
CA ALA A 129 -25.18 25.61 -8.35
C ALA A 129 -25.05 26.92 -7.55
N GLU A 130 -23.83 27.35 -7.24
CA GLU A 130 -23.52 28.61 -6.53
C GLU A 130 -23.08 29.76 -7.47
N GLN A 131 -23.15 29.58 -8.79
CA GLN A 131 -22.89 30.61 -9.82
C GLN A 131 -24.18 31.01 -10.55
#